data_AF-A0A2D7C4F8-F1
#
_entry.id   AF-A0A2D7C4F8-F1
#
_cell.length_a   1.000
_cell.length_b   1.000
_cell.length_c   1.000
_cell.angle_alpha   90.00
_cell.angle_beta   90.00
_cell.angle_gamma   90.00
#
_symmetry.space_group_name_H-M   'P 1'
#
loop_
_entity.id
_entity.type
_entity.pdbx_description
1 polymer ?
#
loop_
_entity_poly.entity_id
_entity_poly.type
_entity_poly.pdbx_seq_one_letter_code
_entity_poly.pdbx_strand_id
1 'polypeptide(L)'
;SFDSSTNKYTITNNQLGSSGSLSIASMSSALSTALSMSTSSTASQGVNAAGMIDGVAMTSFGSQLTSGSGSSKGLTLDLSSSATPTTISVGNSLSNQLSGLLDGFLTSSLSDNYTNSIPEKISDLDNDVADIELESQTVEDRLTSLRERYVSQFTRMEQLSISLKSTQDMMSNLMKSLYSDN
;
A
#
# COMPACT_ATOMS: atom_id res chain seq x y z
N SER A 1 -55.25 -7.85 -25.72
CA SER A 1 -56.01 -9.10 -25.92
C SER A 1 -57.49 -8.81 -25.73
N PHE A 2 -58.39 -9.49 -26.47
CA PHE A 2 -59.83 -9.40 -26.27
C PHE A 2 -60.31 -10.65 -25.54
N ASP A 3 -61.08 -10.46 -24.46
CA ASP A 3 -61.72 -11.54 -23.72
C ASP A 3 -63.20 -11.59 -24.09
N SER A 4 -63.61 -12.64 -24.81
CA SER A 4 -64.99 -12.84 -25.27
C SER A 4 -65.96 -13.23 -24.15
N SER A 5 -65.46 -13.68 -23.00
CA SER A 5 -66.30 -14.04 -21.85
C SER A 5 -66.68 -12.82 -21.01
N THR A 6 -65.79 -11.82 -20.94
CA THR A 6 -66.03 -10.55 -20.21
C THR A 6 -66.32 -9.37 -21.14
N ASN A 7 -66.24 -9.58 -22.47
CA ASN A 7 -66.40 -8.59 -23.53
C ASN A 7 -65.50 -7.35 -23.35
N LYS A 8 -64.25 -7.57 -22.89
CA LYS A 8 -63.29 -6.51 -22.54
C LYS A 8 -62.01 -6.60 -23.36
N TYR A 9 -61.45 -5.44 -23.68
CA TYR A 9 -60.10 -5.32 -24.23
C TYR A 9 -59.10 -5.07 -23.10
N THR A 10 -58.08 -5.92 -23.00
CA THR A 10 -56.93 -5.73 -22.12
C THR A 10 -55.76 -5.20 -22.93
N ILE A 11 -55.30 -4.01 -22.56
CA ILE A 11 -54.06 -3.43 -23.05
C ILE A 11 -52.98 -3.69 -22.00
N THR A 12 -51.90 -4.33 -22.39
CA THR A 12 -50.78 -4.67 -21.50
C THR A 12 -49.52 -3.98 -22.01
N ASN A 13 -48.78 -3.36 -21.10
CA ASN A 13 -47.43 -2.91 -21.36
C ASN A 13 -46.44 -3.88 -20.70
N ASN A 14 -45.41 -4.24 -21.45
CA ASN A 14 -44.34 -5.13 -21.00
C ASN A 14 -43.12 -4.37 -20.46
N GLN A 15 -43.14 -3.04 -20.47
CA GLN A 15 -42.11 -2.23 -19.81
C GLN A 15 -42.28 -2.29 -18.29
N LEU A 16 -41.19 -2.60 -17.59
CA LEU A 16 -41.13 -2.64 -16.13
C LEU A 16 -40.78 -1.26 -15.57
N GLY A 17 -41.25 -0.96 -14.36
CA GLY A 17 -40.96 0.30 -13.67
C GLY A 17 -41.90 1.45 -14.02
N SER A 18 -41.60 2.62 -13.44
CA SER A 18 -42.43 3.84 -13.59
C SER A 18 -42.57 4.32 -15.02
N SER A 19 -41.56 4.06 -15.87
CA SER A 19 -41.57 4.35 -17.31
C SER A 19 -42.59 3.51 -18.09
N GLY A 20 -43.08 2.41 -17.50
CA GLY A 20 -44.09 1.53 -18.09
C GLY A 20 -45.54 1.96 -17.83
N SER A 21 -45.77 3.14 -17.26
CA SER A 21 -47.13 3.60 -16.94
C SER A 21 -47.95 3.89 -18.20
N LEU A 22 -49.18 3.37 -18.26
CA LEU A 22 -50.12 3.61 -19.37
C LEU A 22 -51.20 4.59 -18.94
N SER A 23 -51.54 5.52 -19.83
CA SER A 23 -52.70 6.40 -19.64
C SER A 23 -53.37 6.64 -20.98
N ILE A 24 -54.68 6.90 -20.92
CA ILE A 24 -55.48 7.24 -22.09
C ILE A 24 -55.62 8.76 -22.10
N ALA A 25 -54.87 9.43 -22.97
CA ALA A 25 -54.84 10.89 -23.03
C ALA A 25 -56.15 11.49 -23.58
N SER A 26 -56.75 10.84 -24.57
CA SER A 26 -58.03 11.26 -25.16
C SER A 26 -58.72 10.07 -25.82
N MET A 27 -60.04 10.14 -25.91
CA MET A 27 -60.85 9.14 -26.61
C MET A 27 -62.17 9.76 -27.09
N SER A 28 -62.67 9.31 -28.24
CA SER A 28 -63.99 9.73 -28.74
C SER A 28 -65.12 9.04 -27.98
N SER A 29 -66.29 9.69 -27.92
CA SER A 29 -67.50 9.15 -27.27
C SER A 29 -68.00 7.84 -27.90
N ALA A 30 -67.80 7.68 -29.22
CA ALA A 30 -68.13 6.44 -29.92
C ALA A 30 -67.22 5.29 -29.47
N LEU A 31 -65.91 5.53 -29.34
CA LEU A 31 -64.95 4.51 -28.93
C LEU A 31 -65.06 4.19 -27.44
N SER A 32 -65.35 5.19 -26.59
CA SER A 32 -65.61 4.96 -25.16
C SER A 32 -66.81 4.05 -24.93
N THR A 33 -67.87 4.23 -25.72
CA THR A 33 -69.08 3.41 -25.64
C THR A 33 -68.83 2.00 -26.18
N ALA A 34 -68.12 1.88 -27.31
CA ALA A 34 -67.85 0.59 -27.94
C ALA A 34 -66.90 -0.30 -27.13
N LEU A 35 -65.87 0.29 -26.49
CA LEU A 35 -64.86 -0.46 -25.74
C LEU A 35 -65.10 -0.46 -24.23
N SER A 36 -66.12 0.26 -23.74
CA SER A 36 -66.40 0.44 -22.30
C SER A 36 -65.18 0.92 -21.50
N MET A 37 -64.38 1.80 -22.11
CA MET A 37 -63.19 2.41 -21.52
C MET A 37 -63.40 3.92 -21.42
N SER A 38 -62.63 4.61 -20.59
CA SER A 38 -62.62 6.07 -20.50
C SER A 38 -61.21 6.59 -20.17
N THR A 39 -61.00 7.91 -20.24
CA THR A 39 -59.76 8.56 -19.77
C THR A 39 -59.53 8.37 -18.27
N SER A 40 -60.57 7.99 -17.51
CA SER A 40 -60.49 7.63 -16.09
C SER A 40 -60.24 6.14 -15.86
N SER A 41 -60.18 5.31 -16.91
CA SER A 41 -59.80 3.91 -16.77
C SER A 41 -58.35 3.82 -16.28
N THR A 42 -58.18 3.42 -15.03
CA THR A 42 -56.88 3.29 -14.39
C THR A 42 -56.14 2.08 -14.96
N ALA A 43 -55.08 2.30 -15.73
CA ALA A 43 -54.04 1.28 -15.86
C ALA A 43 -53.31 1.16 -14.51
N SER A 44 -52.84 -0.04 -14.17
CA SER A 44 -51.92 -0.18 -13.04
C SER A 44 -50.68 0.65 -13.36
N GLN A 45 -50.36 1.61 -12.50
CA GLN A 45 -49.14 2.41 -12.64
C GLN A 45 -47.95 1.46 -12.54
N GLY A 46 -46.96 1.67 -13.40
CA GLY A 46 -45.69 0.98 -13.26
C GLY A 46 -44.98 1.46 -12.00
N VAL A 47 -44.45 0.53 -11.21
CA VAL A 47 -43.67 0.85 -10.00
C VAL A 47 -42.29 0.24 -10.18
N ASN A 48 -41.25 1.00 -9.85
CA ASN A 48 -39.88 0.48 -9.87
C ASN A 48 -39.71 -0.56 -8.76
N ALA A 49 -38.86 -1.55 -9.01
CA ALA A 49 -38.42 -2.46 -7.96
C ALA A 49 -37.82 -1.65 -6.81
N ALA A 50 -38.01 -2.09 -5.57
CA ALA A 50 -37.39 -1.48 -4.40
C ALA A 50 -36.74 -2.57 -3.57
N GLY A 51 -35.55 -2.29 -3.04
CA GLY A 51 -34.80 -3.25 -2.25
C GLY A 51 -33.69 -2.58 -1.46
N MET A 52 -33.18 -3.32 -0.48
CA MET A 52 -32.08 -2.91 0.38
C MET A 52 -31.01 -4.00 0.43
N ILE A 53 -29.76 -3.60 0.49
CA ILE A 53 -28.64 -4.47 0.85
C ILE A 53 -28.01 -3.89 2.11
N ASP A 54 -27.84 -4.72 3.14
CA ASP A 54 -27.28 -4.31 4.44
C ASP A 54 -27.95 -3.06 5.05
N GLY A 55 -29.28 -2.94 4.87
CA GLY A 55 -30.07 -1.80 5.36
C GLY A 55 -29.93 -0.51 4.54
N VAL A 56 -29.14 -0.53 3.47
CA VAL A 56 -28.98 0.61 2.54
C VAL A 56 -29.95 0.45 1.37
N ALA A 57 -30.78 1.47 1.13
CA ALA A 57 -31.68 1.50 -0.01
C ALA A 57 -30.91 1.54 -1.34
N MET A 58 -31.30 0.70 -2.28
CA MET A 58 -30.72 0.65 -3.62
C MET A 58 -31.42 1.64 -4.57
N THR A 59 -30.68 2.11 -5.57
CA THR A 59 -31.25 2.90 -6.67
C THR A 59 -31.90 1.95 -7.67
N SER A 60 -33.16 2.24 -8.03
CA SER A 60 -33.94 1.37 -8.90
C SER A 60 -34.18 1.97 -10.29
N PHE A 61 -34.06 1.16 -11.33
CA PHE A 61 -34.51 1.45 -12.68
C PHE A 61 -35.25 0.25 -13.26
N GLY A 62 -36.58 0.29 -13.31
CA GLY A 62 -37.37 -0.87 -13.73
C GLY A 62 -37.24 -2.03 -12.74
N SER A 63 -36.76 -3.18 -13.22
CA SER A 63 -36.41 -4.36 -12.42
C SER A 63 -34.98 -4.31 -11.86
N GLN A 64 -34.15 -3.39 -12.35
CA GLN A 64 -32.75 -3.33 -11.99
C GLN A 64 -32.56 -2.52 -10.70
N LEU A 65 -31.84 -3.08 -9.74
CA LEU A 65 -31.41 -2.42 -8.52
C LEU A 65 -29.89 -2.29 -8.53
N THR A 66 -29.39 -1.07 -8.37
CA THR A 66 -27.96 -0.79 -8.26
C THR A 66 -27.67 -0.19 -6.90
N SER A 67 -26.70 -0.76 -6.19
CA SER A 67 -26.24 -0.20 -4.93
C SER A 67 -25.28 0.96 -5.19
N GLY A 68 -25.62 2.14 -4.67
CA GLY A 68 -24.82 3.36 -4.82
C GLY A 68 -23.82 3.61 -3.70
N SER A 69 -23.86 2.83 -2.61
CA SER A 69 -23.07 3.09 -1.40
C SER A 69 -22.83 1.83 -0.57
N GLY A 70 -21.94 1.93 0.43
CA GLY A 70 -21.55 0.80 1.28
C GLY A 70 -20.66 -0.23 0.56
N SER A 71 -20.53 -1.41 1.17
CA SER A 71 -19.70 -2.52 0.66
C SER A 71 -20.23 -3.13 -0.64
N SER A 72 -21.50 -2.89 -0.97
CA SER A 72 -22.15 -3.35 -2.19
C SER A 72 -22.11 -2.33 -3.32
N LYS A 73 -21.43 -1.19 -3.16
CA LYS A 73 -21.38 -0.11 -4.17
C LYS A 73 -20.95 -0.65 -5.53
N GLY A 74 -21.77 -0.41 -6.55
CA GLY A 74 -21.54 -0.86 -7.93
C GLY A 74 -22.10 -2.26 -8.23
N LEU A 75 -22.66 -2.96 -7.24
CA LEU A 75 -23.41 -4.18 -7.48
C LEU A 75 -24.76 -3.84 -8.13
N THR A 76 -25.06 -4.53 -9.22
CA THR A 76 -26.32 -4.42 -9.96
C THR A 76 -27.03 -5.77 -9.95
N LEU A 77 -28.28 -5.78 -9.53
CA LEU A 77 -29.17 -6.93 -9.44
C LEU A 77 -30.34 -6.71 -10.40
N ASP A 78 -30.78 -7.75 -11.09
CA ASP A 78 -31.99 -7.72 -11.91
C ASP A 78 -33.06 -8.60 -11.24
N LEU A 79 -34.14 -7.98 -10.77
CA LEU A 79 -35.24 -8.71 -10.11
C LEU A 79 -36.28 -9.11 -11.15
N SER A 80 -36.33 -10.40 -11.48
CA SER A 80 -37.35 -10.96 -12.37
C SER A 80 -38.72 -11.13 -11.72
N SER A 81 -38.80 -11.15 -10.38
CA SER A 81 -40.05 -11.25 -9.61
C SER A 81 -39.86 -10.80 -8.15
N SER A 82 -40.95 -10.70 -7.39
CA SER A 82 -40.93 -10.35 -5.95
C SER A 82 -39.94 -11.24 -5.19
N ALA A 83 -38.77 -10.71 -4.89
CA ALA A 83 -37.72 -11.44 -4.19
C ALA A 83 -38.00 -11.46 -2.68
N THR A 84 -37.88 -12.63 -2.07
CA THR A 84 -37.82 -12.74 -0.61
C THR A 84 -36.47 -12.26 -0.09
N PRO A 85 -36.38 -11.79 1.18
CA PRO A 85 -35.10 -11.45 1.78
C PRO A 85 -34.14 -12.65 1.70
N THR A 86 -33.00 -12.46 1.04
CA THR A 86 -32.01 -13.51 0.78
C THR A 86 -30.61 -12.94 0.94
N THR A 87 -29.67 -13.80 1.37
CA THR A 87 -28.26 -13.44 1.54
C THR A 87 -27.47 -13.92 0.34
N ILE A 88 -26.78 -13.00 -0.33
CA ILE A 88 -25.89 -13.31 -1.45
C ILE A 88 -24.46 -13.11 -0.98
N SER A 89 -23.70 -14.20 -0.85
CA SER A 89 -22.28 -14.15 -0.49
C SER A 89 -21.43 -14.06 -1.75
N VAL A 90 -20.86 -12.89 -2.01
CA VAL A 90 -19.90 -12.69 -3.11
C VAL A 90 -18.48 -12.77 -2.55
N GLY A 91 -17.64 -13.64 -3.11
CA GLY A 91 -16.25 -13.76 -2.71
C GLY A 91 -15.42 -12.54 -3.14
N ASN A 92 -14.53 -12.08 -2.26
CA ASN A 92 -13.62 -10.98 -2.56
C ASN A 92 -12.79 -11.31 -3.81
N SER A 93 -12.82 -10.44 -4.82
CA SER A 93 -11.98 -10.60 -6.00
C SER A 93 -10.49 -10.55 -5.59
N LEU A 94 -9.65 -11.32 -6.27
CA LEU A 94 -8.20 -11.38 -6.03
C LEU A 94 -7.55 -9.98 -6.04
N SER A 95 -8.07 -9.04 -6.83
CA SER A 95 -7.63 -7.64 -6.84
C SER A 95 -7.93 -6.89 -5.54
N ASN A 96 -9.07 -7.15 -4.89
CA ASN A 96 -9.43 -6.57 -3.59
C ASN A 96 -8.64 -7.23 -2.47
N GLN A 97 -8.38 -8.53 -2.56
CA GLN A 97 -7.49 -9.21 -1.62
C GLN A 97 -6.06 -8.69 -1.77
N LEU A 98 -5.57 -8.52 -2.99
CA LEU A 98 -4.25 -7.95 -3.25
C LEU A 98 -4.17 -6.48 -2.82
N SER A 99 -5.21 -5.69 -3.07
CA SER A 99 -5.27 -4.29 -2.62
C SER A 99 -5.37 -4.20 -1.09
N GLY A 100 -6.12 -5.09 -0.43
CA GLY A 100 -6.18 -5.16 1.03
C GLY A 100 -4.91 -5.72 1.67
N LEU A 101 -4.20 -6.61 0.98
CA LEU A 101 -2.86 -7.05 1.37
C LEU A 101 -1.83 -5.95 1.13
N LEU A 102 -1.92 -5.17 0.05
CA LEU A 102 -1.08 -4.00 -0.19
C LEU A 102 -1.37 -2.89 0.82
N ASP A 103 -2.63 -2.54 1.04
CA ASP A 103 -3.03 -1.54 2.04
C ASP A 103 -2.66 -2.01 3.44
N GLY A 104 -2.88 -3.29 3.77
CA GLY A 104 -2.47 -3.90 5.03
C GLY A 104 -0.95 -3.93 5.19
N PHE A 105 -0.20 -4.22 4.11
CA PHE A 105 1.25 -4.15 4.10
C PHE A 105 1.75 -2.72 4.21
N LEU A 106 1.11 -1.74 3.57
CA LEU A 106 1.46 -0.33 3.64
C LEU A 106 1.10 0.26 5.00
N THR A 107 -0.07 -0.03 5.57
CA THR A 107 -0.44 0.43 6.92
C THR A 107 0.35 -0.28 8.02
N SER A 108 0.59 -1.59 7.92
CA SER A 108 1.45 -2.31 8.87
C SER A 108 2.92 -1.89 8.75
N SER A 109 3.42 -1.68 7.53
CA SER A 109 4.79 -1.20 7.34
C SER A 109 4.93 0.24 7.79
N LEU A 110 3.99 1.14 7.48
CA LEU A 110 4.11 2.58 7.78
C LEU A 110 3.69 2.95 9.21
N SER A 111 2.82 2.19 9.87
CA SER A 111 2.31 2.52 11.21
C SER A 111 3.04 1.84 12.37
N ASP A 112 3.68 0.68 12.16
CA ASP A 112 4.29 -0.10 13.26
C ASP A 112 5.76 -0.50 13.01
N ASN A 113 6.33 -0.25 11.82
CA ASN A 113 7.72 -0.65 11.53
C ASN A 113 8.58 0.46 10.89
N TYR A 114 8.02 1.38 10.11
CA TYR A 114 8.82 2.43 9.45
C TYR A 114 9.12 3.64 10.34
N THR A 115 8.38 3.86 11.42
CA THR A 115 8.72 4.93 12.38
C THR A 115 9.87 4.54 13.30
N ASN A 116 10.22 3.25 13.38
CA ASN A 116 11.31 2.80 14.26
C ASN A 116 12.47 2.14 13.49
N SER A 117 12.24 1.27 12.50
CA SER A 117 13.35 0.48 11.92
C SER A 117 14.26 1.25 10.96
N ILE A 118 13.78 2.25 10.24
CA ILE A 118 14.62 3.07 9.36
C ILE A 118 15.36 4.16 10.16
N PRO A 119 14.71 4.90 11.07
CA PRO A 119 15.41 5.81 11.97
C PRO A 119 16.43 5.12 12.88
N GLU A 120 16.10 3.93 13.41
CA GLU A 120 17.07 3.12 14.17
C GLU A 120 18.24 2.70 13.29
N LYS A 121 17.98 2.23 12.07
CA LYS A 121 19.08 1.83 11.17
C LYS A 121 19.97 3.00 10.75
N ILE A 122 19.40 4.19 10.60
CA ILE A 122 20.15 5.43 10.36
C ILE A 122 20.97 5.78 11.61
N SER A 123 20.37 5.72 12.80
CA SER A 123 21.08 5.99 14.05
C SER A 123 22.21 4.99 14.31
N ASP A 124 22.00 3.70 13.99
CA ASP A 124 23.03 2.66 14.09
C ASP A 124 24.18 2.95 13.11
N LEU A 125 23.87 3.36 11.88
CA LEU A 125 24.89 3.74 10.89
C LEU A 125 25.68 4.99 11.32
N ASP A 126 25.01 5.98 11.89
CA ASP A 126 25.66 7.19 12.40
C ASP A 126 26.57 6.86 13.59
N ASN A 127 26.16 5.94 14.47
CA ASN A 127 27.00 5.43 15.55
C ASN A 127 28.20 4.63 15.02
N ASP A 128 27.98 3.74 14.04
CA ASP A 128 29.06 2.97 13.40
C ASP A 128 30.11 3.91 12.76
N VAL A 129 29.67 5.01 12.12
CA VAL A 129 30.55 6.02 11.55
C VAL A 129 31.37 6.73 12.63
N ALA A 130 30.75 7.10 13.75
CA ALA A 130 31.44 7.75 14.86
C ALA A 130 32.49 6.82 15.50
N ASP A 131 32.17 5.53 15.66
CA ASP A 131 33.09 4.54 16.21
C ASP A 131 34.31 4.31 15.29
N ILE A 132 34.09 4.25 13.96
CA ILE A 132 35.17 4.14 12.97
C ILE A 132 36.10 5.37 13.02
N GLU A 133 35.56 6.57 13.24
CA GLU A 133 36.36 7.79 13.35
C GLU A 133 37.24 7.77 14.60
N LEU A 134 36.70 7.34 15.75
CA LEU A 134 37.45 7.17 17.00
C LEU A 134 38.55 6.09 16.89
N GLU A 135 38.25 4.97 16.25
CA GLU A 135 39.24 3.91 16.01
C GLU A 135 40.37 4.42 15.11
N SER A 136 40.03 5.18 14.06
CA SER A 136 41.02 5.77 13.14
C SER A 136 41.95 6.74 13.88
N GLN A 137 41.42 7.64 14.71
CA GLN A 137 42.25 8.55 15.52
C GLN A 137 43.17 7.78 16.47
N THR A 138 42.66 6.73 17.12
CA THR A 138 43.45 5.88 18.02
C THR A 138 44.61 5.20 17.27
N VAL A 139 44.37 4.74 16.04
CA VAL A 139 45.40 4.13 15.20
C VAL A 139 46.45 5.16 14.79
N GLU A 140 46.05 6.38 14.42
CA GLU A 140 46.97 7.47 14.08
C GLU A 140 47.88 7.85 15.25
N ASP A 141 47.33 7.95 16.46
CA ASP A 141 48.11 8.22 17.68
C ASP A 141 49.12 7.11 17.97
N ARG A 142 48.70 5.85 17.85
CA ARG A 142 49.59 4.70 18.01
C ARG A 142 50.71 4.69 16.98
N LEU A 143 50.40 5.00 15.71
CA LEU A 143 51.39 5.08 14.64
C LEU A 143 52.39 6.20 14.90
N THR A 144 51.92 7.35 15.39
CA THR A 144 52.78 8.49 15.73
C THR A 144 53.72 8.15 16.88
N SER A 145 53.20 7.61 17.99
CA SER A 145 54.03 7.16 19.11
C SER A 145 55.04 6.08 18.70
N LEU A 146 54.63 5.14 17.85
CA LEU A 146 55.51 4.11 17.34
C LEU A 146 56.64 4.70 16.48
N ARG A 147 56.33 5.66 15.61
CA ARG A 147 57.32 6.38 14.80
C ARG A 147 58.32 7.12 15.69
N GLU A 148 57.86 7.87 16.67
CA GLU A 148 58.73 8.57 17.63
C GLU A 148 59.66 7.59 18.36
N ARG A 149 59.11 6.45 18.80
CA ARG A 149 59.89 5.40 19.46
C ARG A 149 60.97 4.84 18.54
N TYR A 150 60.65 4.55 17.27
CA TYR A 150 61.63 4.07 16.30
C TYR A 150 62.71 5.10 16.00
N VAL A 151 62.36 6.37 15.84
CA VAL A 151 63.33 7.46 15.66
C VAL A 151 64.27 7.53 16.85
N SER A 152 63.74 7.52 18.08
CA SER A 152 64.57 7.52 19.29
C SER A 152 65.48 6.29 19.39
N GLN A 153 64.98 5.11 19.06
CA GLN A 153 65.79 3.88 19.04
C GLN A 153 66.91 3.99 18.01
N PHE A 154 66.62 4.49 16.80
CA PHE A 154 67.61 4.69 15.76
C PHE A 154 68.71 5.68 16.19
N THR A 155 68.34 6.82 16.78
CA THR A 155 69.31 7.79 17.31
C THR A 155 70.18 7.20 18.41
N ARG A 156 69.62 6.39 19.32
CA ARG A 156 70.41 5.68 20.35
C ARG A 156 71.37 4.68 19.72
N MET A 157 70.93 3.94 18.70
CA MET A 157 71.78 3.00 17.97
C MET A 157 72.92 3.72 17.22
N GLU A 158 72.66 4.90 16.66
CA GLU A 158 73.68 5.75 16.05
C GLU A 158 74.73 6.21 17.08
N GLN A 159 74.30 6.68 18.25
CA GLN A 159 75.20 7.07 19.34
C GLN A 159 76.04 5.90 19.87
N LEU A 160 75.42 4.71 20.01
CA LEU A 160 76.13 3.49 20.38
C LEU A 160 77.15 3.09 19.30
N SER A 161 76.80 3.20 18.02
CA SER A 161 77.71 2.94 16.90
C SER A 161 78.94 3.86 16.93
N ILE A 162 78.73 5.16 17.17
CA ILE A 162 79.81 6.14 17.35
C ILE A 162 80.69 5.77 18.56
N SER A 163 80.08 5.38 19.68
CA SER A 163 80.80 4.99 20.89
C SER A 163 81.64 3.72 20.68
N LEU A 164 81.10 2.73 19.97
CA LEU A 164 81.81 1.52 19.58
C LEU A 164 82.96 1.82 18.62
N LYS A 165 82.76 2.71 17.64
CA LYS A 165 83.81 3.19 16.72
C LYS A 165 84.95 3.86 17.50
N SER A 166 84.62 4.76 18.44
CA SER A 166 85.60 5.41 19.30
C SER A 166 86.38 4.40 20.16
N THR A 167 85.69 3.41 20.72
CA THR A 167 86.32 2.32 21.49
C THR A 167 87.24 1.47 20.62
N GLN A 168 86.82 1.13 19.40
CA GLN A 168 87.65 0.41 18.42
C GLN A 168 88.92 1.21 18.09
N ASP A 169 88.80 2.52 17.87
CA ASP A 169 89.94 3.37 17.56
C ASP A 169 90.90 3.49 18.76
N MET A 170 90.37 3.58 19.99
CA MET A 170 91.16 3.51 21.23
C MET A 170 91.91 2.18 21.37
N MET A 171 91.23 1.05 21.15
CA MET A 171 91.84 -0.29 21.19
C MET A 171 92.89 -0.46 20.09
N SER A 172 92.64 0.05 18.88
CA SER A 172 93.62 0.03 17.79
C SER A 172 94.87 0.84 18.15
N ASN A 173 94.71 2.01 18.78
CA ASN A 173 95.83 2.83 19.22
C ASN A 173 96.64 2.16 20.33
N LEU A 174 95.98 1.55 21.33
CA LEU A 174 96.66 0.76 22.36
C LEU A 174 97.44 -0.41 21.75
N MET A 175 96.81 -1.15 20.84
CA MET A 175 97.43 -2.27 20.15
C MET A 175 98.67 -1.82 19.34
N LYS A 176 98.54 -0.73 18.57
CA LYS A 176 99.67 -0.14 17.83
C LYS A 176 100.80 0.29 18.76
N SER A 177 100.49 0.90 19.90
CA SER A 177 101.49 1.27 20.89
C SER A 177 102.24 0.05 21.44
N LEU A 178 101.54 -1.05 21.73
CA LEU A 178 102.14 -2.26 22.27
C LEU A 178 103.00 -3.01 21.24
N TYR A 179 102.64 -2.99 19.95
CA TYR A 179 103.42 -3.62 18.88
C TYR A 179 104.49 -2.70 18.26
N SER A 180 104.46 -1.39 18.53
CA SER A 180 105.49 -0.45 18.07
C SER A 180 106.66 -0.30 19.05
N ASP A 181 106.53 -0.82 20.27
CA ASP A 181 107.57 -0.84 21.32
C ASP A 181 108.34 -2.18 21.38
N ASN A 182 108.39 -2.90 20.26
CA ASN A 182 109.23 -4.09 20.02
C ASN A 182 109.80 -4.04 18.60
#